data_AF-A0A2R6E9D1-F1
#
_entry.id   AF-A0A2R6E9D1-F1
#
_cell.length_a   1.000
_cell.length_b   1.000
_cell.length_c   1.000
_cell.angle_alpha   90.00
_cell.angle_beta   90.00
_cell.angle_gamma   90.00
#
_symmetry.space_group_name_H-M   'P 1'
#
loop_
_entity.id
_entity.type
_entity.pdbx_description
1 polymer ?
#
loop_
_entity_poly.entity_id
_entity_poly.type
_entity_poly.pdbx_seq_one_letter_code
_entity_poly.pdbx_strand_id
1 'polypeptide(L)'
;MSETHTAGATRVTAERQLADGDETVTVRKRVSKGERLEIDSGEESVKLDAILLEGLSWQRDLSAIDDCLGGDAVATDPVATVAGDDGVETAAASEEVSISSEYSHVIVRDVQTPRGPGLEVTTPNRGTSLTLGVQSLLALAAVEDTYVFSTWFETPFGPEDTALEGPL
;
A
#
# COMPACT_ATOMS: atom_id res chain seq x y z
N MET A 1 18.67 18.01 21.78
CA MET A 1 18.36 19.21 20.99
C MET A 1 16.91 19.07 20.59
N SER A 2 16.00 19.89 21.11
CA SER A 2 14.57 19.77 20.82
C SER A 2 14.29 20.47 19.49
N GLU A 3 14.01 19.70 18.45
CA GLU A 3 13.58 20.24 17.16
C GLU A 3 12.28 21.01 17.36
N THR A 4 12.34 22.31 17.12
CA THR A 4 11.18 23.20 17.24
C THR A 4 10.39 23.07 15.95
N HIS A 5 9.32 22.29 15.97
CA HIS A 5 8.49 22.10 14.78
C HIS A 5 7.30 23.06 14.76
N THR A 6 7.12 23.80 13.67
CA THR A 6 5.93 24.60 13.42
C THR A 6 4.69 23.70 13.31
N ALA A 7 3.62 24.03 14.03
CA ALA A 7 2.34 23.34 13.92
C ALA A 7 1.82 23.42 12.47
N GLY A 8 1.47 22.28 11.88
CA GLY A 8 0.98 22.18 10.50
C GLY A 8 2.04 21.92 9.43
N ALA A 9 3.34 21.91 9.75
CA ALA A 9 4.38 21.48 8.81
C ALA A 9 4.31 19.96 8.58
N THR A 10 4.43 19.54 7.32
CA THR A 10 4.52 18.12 6.97
C THR A 10 5.90 17.58 7.33
N ARG A 11 5.96 16.44 8.02
CA ARG A 11 7.19 15.78 8.46
C ARG A 11 7.29 14.40 7.85
N VAL A 12 8.50 13.98 7.49
CA VAL A 12 8.79 12.58 7.18
C VAL A 12 9.19 11.90 8.48
N THR A 13 8.49 10.82 8.86
CA THR A 13 8.74 10.10 10.12
C THR A 13 9.28 8.70 9.91
N ALA A 14 9.24 8.19 8.67
CA ALA A 14 9.89 6.98 8.24
C ALA A 14 10.18 7.11 6.74
N GLU A 15 11.31 6.58 6.30
CA GLU A 15 11.73 6.55 4.90
C GLU A 15 12.46 5.24 4.65
N ARG A 16 12.16 4.61 3.51
CA ARG A 16 12.83 3.41 3.02
C ARG A 16 12.94 3.45 1.51
N GLN A 17 13.83 2.64 0.97
CA GLN A 17 13.98 2.47 -0.47
C GLN A 17 13.84 0.99 -0.81
N LEU A 18 13.03 0.71 -1.84
CA LEU A 18 12.97 -0.59 -2.48
C LEU A 18 13.60 -0.46 -3.86
N ALA A 19 14.44 -1.42 -4.22
CA ALA A 19 15.14 -1.42 -5.51
C ALA A 19 15.11 -2.82 -6.12
N ASP A 20 14.83 -2.89 -7.41
CA ASP A 20 14.90 -4.11 -8.21
C ASP A 20 15.59 -3.80 -9.54
N GLY A 21 16.75 -4.42 -9.76
CA GLY A 21 17.63 -4.05 -10.87
C GLY A 21 18.04 -2.57 -10.83
N ASP A 22 17.72 -1.84 -11.91
CA ASP A 22 17.99 -0.40 -12.05
C ASP A 22 16.80 0.48 -11.57
N GLU A 23 15.69 -0.13 -11.18
CA GLU A 23 14.50 0.57 -10.72
C GLU A 23 14.55 0.79 -9.21
N THR A 24 14.10 1.96 -8.75
CA THR A 24 14.08 2.30 -7.32
C THR A 24 12.86 3.14 -7.00
N VAL A 25 12.23 2.82 -5.87
CA VAL A 25 11.14 3.60 -5.30
C VAL A 25 11.50 3.97 -3.87
N THR A 26 11.24 5.23 -3.51
CA THR A 26 11.32 5.71 -2.13
C THR A 26 9.94 5.73 -1.52
N VAL A 27 9.78 5.10 -0.35
CA VAL A 27 8.50 5.04 0.38
C VAL A 27 8.63 5.78 1.71
N ARG A 28 7.82 6.82 1.90
CA ARG A 28 7.89 7.71 3.08
C ARG A 28 6.57 7.77 3.84
N LYS A 29 6.63 7.69 5.17
CA LYS A 29 5.51 8.14 6.01
C LYS A 29 5.58 9.64 6.18
N ARG A 30 4.52 10.33 5.77
CA ARG A 30 4.34 11.77 5.96
C ARG A 30 3.25 12.04 6.99
N VAL A 31 3.57 12.88 7.97
CA VAL A 31 2.66 13.28 9.05
C VAL A 31 2.46 14.79 9.02
N SER A 32 1.20 15.23 8.93
CA SER A 32 0.82 16.64 9.06
C SER A 32 -0.47 16.78 9.88
N LYS A 33 -1.62 17.03 9.23
CA LYS A 33 -2.97 16.94 9.82
C LYS A 33 -3.53 15.51 9.79
N GLY A 34 -2.84 14.60 9.11
CA GLY A 34 -3.12 13.17 9.04
C GLY A 34 -1.87 12.43 8.58
N GLU A 35 -1.94 11.11 8.55
CA GLU A 35 -0.84 10.24 8.11
C GLU A 35 -1.07 9.80 6.66
N ARG A 36 0.01 9.82 5.87
CA ARG A 36 0.00 9.35 4.48
C ARG A 36 1.26 8.57 4.20
N LEU A 37 1.14 7.56 3.34
CA LEU A 37 2.26 6.93 2.67
C LEU A 37 2.49 7.63 1.34
N GLU A 38 3.69 8.18 1.17
CA GLU A 38 4.16 8.64 -0.13
C GLU A 38 4.96 7.53 -0.80
N ILE A 39 4.67 7.29 -2.07
CA ILE A 39 5.44 6.42 -2.97
C ILE A 39 6.01 7.33 -4.05
N ASP A 40 7.34 7.37 -4.18
CA ASP A 40 8.08 8.34 -4.98
C ASP A 40 9.07 7.60 -5.90
N SER A 41 8.91 7.76 -7.22
CA SER A 41 9.78 7.20 -8.26
C SER A 41 11.03 8.06 -8.52
N GLY A 42 11.12 9.25 -7.91
CA GLY A 42 12.11 10.28 -8.20
C GLY A 42 11.65 11.28 -9.26
N GLU A 43 10.71 10.89 -10.12
CA GLU A 43 10.08 11.75 -11.13
C GLU A 43 8.64 12.11 -10.75
N GLU A 44 7.91 11.13 -10.23
CA GLU A 44 6.50 11.20 -9.88
C GLU A 44 6.27 10.68 -8.46
N SER A 45 5.16 11.08 -7.85
CA SER A 45 4.82 10.58 -6.53
C SER A 45 3.32 10.60 -6.26
N VAL A 46 2.84 9.56 -5.57
CA VAL A 46 1.47 9.49 -5.05
C VAL A 46 1.49 9.52 -3.53
N LYS A 47 0.43 10.08 -2.92
CA LYS A 47 0.24 10.12 -1.46
C LYS A 47 -1.07 9.46 -1.09
N LEU A 48 -0.98 8.31 -0.45
CA LEU A 48 -2.12 7.49 -0.06
C LEU A 48 -2.37 7.64 1.45
N ASP A 49 -3.61 7.93 1.83
CA ASP A 49 -3.99 7.85 3.24
C ASP A 49 -4.35 6.42 3.64
N ALA A 50 -4.65 6.21 4.93
CA ALA A 50 -5.00 4.89 5.45
C ALA A 50 -6.20 4.26 4.71
N ILE A 51 -7.22 5.05 4.31
CA ILE A 51 -8.42 4.52 3.64
C ILE A 51 -8.07 4.02 2.24
N LEU A 52 -7.28 4.78 1.48
CA LEU A 52 -6.83 4.37 0.15
C LEU A 52 -5.94 3.12 0.21
N LEU A 53 -5.04 3.05 1.19
CA LEU A 53 -4.20 1.86 1.42
C LEU A 53 -5.03 0.64 1.85
N GLU A 54 -6.05 0.85 2.67
CA GLU A 54 -7.01 -0.17 3.08
C GLU A 54 -7.78 -0.70 1.86
N GLY A 55 -8.26 0.20 1.00
CA GLY A 55 -8.88 -0.14 -0.29
C GLY A 55 -7.97 -0.97 -1.20
N LEU A 56 -6.69 -0.59 -1.33
CA LEU A 56 -5.69 -1.39 -2.07
C LEU A 56 -5.58 -2.81 -1.50
N SER A 57 -5.46 -2.94 -0.18
CA SER A 57 -5.26 -4.26 0.45
C SER A 57 -6.42 -5.24 0.27
N TRP A 58 -7.61 -4.78 -0.13
CA TRP A 58 -8.79 -5.63 -0.32
C TRP A 58 -8.95 -6.18 -1.73
N GLN A 59 -8.18 -5.67 -2.68
CA GLN A 59 -8.29 -6.12 -4.05
C GLN A 59 -7.85 -7.58 -4.11
N ARG A 60 -8.81 -8.47 -4.36
CA ARG A 60 -8.57 -9.93 -4.51
C ARG A 60 -8.05 -10.28 -5.89
N ASP A 61 -8.24 -9.36 -6.83
CA ASP A 61 -7.82 -9.46 -8.21
C ASP A 61 -6.86 -8.30 -8.49
N LEU A 62 -5.63 -8.62 -8.88
CA LEU A 62 -4.64 -7.60 -9.21
C LEU A 62 -5.05 -6.78 -10.44
N SER A 63 -5.85 -7.37 -11.35
CA SER A 63 -6.35 -6.62 -12.50
C SER A 63 -7.32 -5.51 -12.11
N ALA A 64 -7.99 -5.62 -10.95
CA ALA A 64 -8.87 -4.57 -10.45
C ALA A 64 -8.08 -3.32 -10.01
N ILE A 65 -6.80 -3.49 -9.64
CA ILE A 65 -5.90 -2.36 -9.39
C ILE A 65 -5.50 -1.75 -10.74
N ASP A 66 -5.09 -2.58 -11.70
CA ASP A 66 -4.71 -2.15 -13.04
C ASP A 66 -5.82 -1.40 -13.80
N ASP A 67 -7.08 -1.81 -13.63
CA ASP A 67 -8.25 -1.11 -14.19
C ASP A 67 -8.34 0.35 -13.71
N CYS A 68 -7.92 0.62 -12.47
CA CYS A 68 -7.85 1.98 -11.92
C CYS A 68 -6.60 2.73 -12.39
N LEU A 69 -5.48 2.04 -12.62
CA LEU A 69 -4.21 2.65 -13.06
C LEU A 69 -4.16 2.88 -14.57
N GLY A 70 -4.98 2.18 -15.36
CA GLY A 70 -5.01 2.25 -16.82
C GLY A 70 -3.88 1.48 -17.51
N GLY A 71 -3.45 0.35 -16.94
CA GLY A 71 -2.32 -0.46 -17.44
C GLY A 71 -2.46 -1.95 -17.09
N ASP A 72 -1.33 -2.65 -17.00
CA ASP A 72 -1.22 -4.06 -16.57
C ASP A 72 -0.03 -4.29 -15.62
N ALA A 73 0.50 -3.21 -15.05
CA ALA A 73 1.74 -3.22 -14.29
C ALA A 73 1.63 -3.98 -12.97
N VAL A 74 0.45 -4.09 -12.36
CA VAL A 74 0.28 -4.79 -11.09
C VAL A 74 0.03 -6.27 -11.30
N ALA A 75 -0.83 -6.65 -12.25
CA ALA A 75 -1.11 -8.05 -12.56
C ALA A 75 0.07 -8.78 -13.23
N THR A 76 0.98 -8.05 -13.88
CA THR A 76 2.21 -8.60 -14.47
C THR A 76 3.43 -8.51 -13.56
N ASP A 77 3.32 -7.84 -12.41
CA ASP A 77 4.42 -7.74 -11.45
C ASP A 77 4.67 -9.11 -10.80
N PRO A 78 5.87 -9.69 -10.97
CA PRO A 78 6.18 -11.03 -10.46
C PRO A 78 6.23 -11.11 -8.93
N VAL A 79 6.33 -9.98 -8.24
CA VAL A 79 6.32 -9.87 -6.77
C VAL A 79 4.92 -9.60 -6.23
N ALA A 80 4.02 -9.04 -7.05
CA ALA A 80 2.69 -8.69 -6.59
C ALA A 80 1.86 -9.93 -6.24
N THR A 81 1.31 -9.95 -5.03
CA THR A 81 0.45 -11.06 -4.58
C THR A 81 -0.53 -10.60 -3.51
N VAL A 82 -1.71 -11.20 -3.52
CA VAL A 82 -2.70 -11.09 -2.44
C VAL A 82 -2.37 -12.07 -1.31
N ALA A 83 -2.89 -11.81 -0.11
CA ALA A 83 -2.66 -12.62 1.09
C ALA A 83 -2.69 -14.15 0.85
N GLY A 84 -1.70 -14.86 1.41
CA GLY A 84 -1.65 -16.34 1.41
C GLY A 84 -0.58 -16.97 0.53
N ASP A 85 0.38 -16.20 0.00
CA ASP A 85 1.56 -16.76 -0.66
C ASP A 85 2.65 -17.13 0.37
N ASP A 86 2.94 -18.42 0.48
CA ASP A 86 3.90 -19.01 1.43
C ASP A 86 5.36 -18.57 1.19
N GLY A 87 5.63 -17.83 0.11
CA GLY A 87 6.97 -17.32 -0.24
C GLY A 87 7.32 -15.95 0.33
N VAL A 88 6.39 -15.23 0.95
CA VAL A 88 6.62 -13.86 1.43
C VAL A 88 7.29 -13.87 2.81
N GLU A 89 8.54 -13.44 2.89
CA GLU A 89 9.29 -13.33 4.14
C GLU A 89 9.52 -11.86 4.52
N THR A 90 9.47 -11.55 5.81
CA THR A 90 9.84 -10.21 6.30
C THR A 90 11.30 -9.92 5.97
N ALA A 91 11.60 -8.76 5.37
CA ALA A 91 13.00 -8.39 5.14
C ALA A 91 13.73 -8.19 6.48
N ALA A 92 14.99 -8.63 6.57
CA ALA A 92 15.74 -8.70 7.82
C ALA A 92 15.91 -7.37 8.59
N ALA A 93 15.74 -6.22 7.91
CA ALA A 93 15.81 -4.88 8.49
C ALA A 93 14.47 -4.11 8.41
N SER A 94 13.36 -4.79 8.10
CA SER A 94 12.08 -4.13 7.92
C SER A 94 11.48 -3.69 9.26
N GLU A 95 11.43 -2.39 9.50
CA GLU A 95 10.58 -1.80 10.52
C GLU A 95 9.16 -1.62 9.99
N GLU A 96 8.17 -2.10 10.74
CA GLU A 96 6.76 -1.86 10.46
C GLU A 96 6.43 -0.38 10.61
N VAL A 97 5.67 0.15 9.65
CA VAL A 97 5.20 1.53 9.70
C VAL A 97 3.69 1.56 9.63
N SER A 98 3.07 2.10 10.66
CA SER A 98 1.62 2.30 10.70
C SER A 98 1.22 3.57 9.96
N ILE A 99 0.13 3.50 9.22
CA ILE A 99 -0.58 4.64 8.62
C ILE A 99 -2.02 4.58 9.12
N SER A 100 -2.44 5.61 9.84
CA SER A 100 -3.70 5.63 10.57
C SER A 100 -4.53 6.88 10.29
N SER A 101 -5.84 6.69 10.34
CA SER A 101 -6.86 7.74 10.37
C SER A 101 -7.94 7.39 11.40
N GLU A 102 -8.98 8.22 11.51
CA GLU A 102 -10.14 7.93 12.36
C GLU A 102 -10.94 6.69 11.89
N TYR A 103 -10.80 6.30 10.61
CA TYR A 103 -11.62 5.27 9.98
C TYR A 103 -10.85 4.01 9.58
N SER A 104 -9.52 4.06 9.59
CA SER A 104 -8.67 3.02 9.01
C SER A 104 -7.31 2.95 9.70
N HIS A 105 -6.74 1.74 9.71
CA HIS A 105 -5.40 1.47 10.19
C HIS A 105 -4.72 0.41 9.32
N VAL A 106 -3.60 0.81 8.72
CA VAL A 106 -2.80 -0.02 7.82
C VAL A 106 -1.37 -0.10 8.35
N ILE A 107 -0.75 -1.27 8.20
CA ILE A 107 0.67 -1.50 8.48
C ILE A 107 1.36 -1.74 7.14
N VAL A 108 2.48 -1.07 6.92
CA VAL A 108 3.36 -1.34 5.78
C VAL A 108 4.70 -1.84 6.25
N ARG A 109 5.27 -2.81 5.52
CA ARG A 109 6.57 -3.39 5.82
C ARG A 109 7.27 -3.86 4.54
N ASP A 110 8.59 -3.88 4.57
CA ASP A 110 9.39 -4.41 3.48
C ASP A 110 9.44 -5.94 3.59
N VAL A 111 9.23 -6.61 2.47
CA VAL A 111 9.27 -8.07 2.36
C VAL A 111 10.25 -8.51 1.29
N GLN A 112 10.72 -9.73 1.40
CA GLN A 112 11.46 -10.44 0.38
C GLN A 112 10.59 -11.59 -0.12
N THR A 113 10.48 -11.69 -1.44
CA THR A 113 9.85 -12.82 -2.11
C THR A 113 10.90 -13.55 -2.94
N PRO A 114 10.65 -14.79 -3.40
CA PRO A 114 11.54 -15.48 -4.33
C PRO A 114 11.69 -14.75 -5.67
N ARG A 115 10.84 -13.77 -5.95
CA ARG A 115 10.77 -13.00 -7.20
C ARG A 115 11.36 -11.61 -7.08
N GLY A 116 11.67 -11.14 -5.88
CA GLY A 116 12.24 -9.82 -5.64
C GLY A 116 11.76 -9.18 -4.35
N PRO A 117 12.26 -7.98 -4.04
CA PRO A 117 11.81 -7.18 -2.91
C PRO A 117 10.41 -6.61 -3.18
N GLY A 118 9.62 -6.49 -2.11
CA GLY A 118 8.29 -5.90 -2.19
C GLY A 118 7.92 -5.12 -0.95
N LEU A 119 6.84 -4.36 -1.05
CA LEU A 119 6.18 -3.70 0.07
C LEU A 119 4.88 -4.43 0.36
N GLU A 120 4.74 -4.98 1.56
CA GLU A 120 3.48 -5.53 2.03
C GLU A 120 2.65 -4.44 2.70
N VAL A 121 1.40 -4.33 2.29
CA VAL A 121 0.36 -3.45 2.84
C VAL A 121 -0.70 -4.33 3.51
N THR A 122 -0.78 -4.27 4.82
CA THR A 122 -1.67 -5.12 5.64
C THR A 122 -2.69 -4.27 6.37
N THR A 123 -3.96 -4.66 6.30
CA THR A 123 -5.06 -4.05 7.08
C THR A 123 -5.52 -5.04 8.16
N PRO A 124 -5.00 -4.92 9.41
CA PRO A 124 -5.18 -5.96 10.43
C PRO A 124 -6.64 -6.23 10.79
N ASN A 125 -7.45 -5.17 10.87
CA ASN A 125 -8.87 -5.27 11.26
C ASN A 125 -9.72 -6.03 10.23
N ARG A 126 -9.22 -6.16 8.99
CA ARG A 126 -9.90 -6.82 7.87
C ARG A 126 -9.28 -8.18 7.53
N GLY A 127 -8.11 -8.48 8.09
CA GLY A 127 -7.37 -9.71 7.79
C GLY A 127 -6.87 -9.79 6.34
N THR A 128 -6.65 -8.64 5.70
CA THR A 128 -6.26 -8.54 4.30
C THR A 128 -4.84 -8.01 4.16
N SER A 129 -4.10 -8.55 3.19
CA SER A 129 -2.80 -8.03 2.80
C SER A 129 -2.59 -8.09 1.29
N LEU A 130 -1.75 -7.18 0.82
CA LEU A 130 -1.31 -7.06 -0.56
C LEU A 130 0.20 -6.80 -0.55
N THR A 131 0.96 -7.63 -1.25
CA THR A 131 2.38 -7.37 -1.54
C THR A 131 2.49 -6.76 -2.92
N LEU A 132 3.30 -5.72 -3.06
CA LEU A 132 3.57 -5.02 -4.32
C LEU A 132 5.08 -4.98 -4.57
N GLY A 133 5.52 -5.34 -5.77
CA GLY A 133 6.90 -5.16 -6.21
C GLY A 133 7.22 -3.72 -6.60
N VAL A 134 8.48 -3.50 -6.96
CA VAL A 134 8.96 -2.18 -7.40
C VAL A 134 8.18 -1.70 -8.64
N GLN A 135 7.88 -2.60 -9.59
CA GLN A 135 7.08 -2.30 -10.78
C GLN A 135 5.69 -1.76 -10.42
N SER A 136 4.95 -2.45 -9.55
CA SER A 136 3.63 -1.99 -9.10
C SER A 136 3.71 -0.66 -8.37
N LEU A 137 4.74 -0.45 -7.55
CA LEU A 137 4.93 0.79 -6.80
C LEU A 137 5.26 1.98 -7.73
N LEU A 138 6.01 1.76 -8.80
CA LEU A 138 6.24 2.77 -9.84
C LEU A 138 4.94 3.15 -10.55
N ALA A 139 4.12 2.16 -10.91
CA ALA A 139 2.81 2.42 -11.52
C ALA A 139 1.89 3.21 -10.58
N LEU A 140 1.91 2.90 -9.28
CA LEU A 140 1.19 3.70 -8.27
C LEU A 140 1.73 5.13 -8.17
N ALA A 141 3.06 5.32 -8.22
CA ALA A 141 3.68 6.63 -8.13
C ALA A 141 3.26 7.58 -9.28
N ALA A 142 2.94 7.04 -10.44
CA ALA A 142 2.46 7.78 -11.62
C ALA A 142 1.00 8.26 -11.52
N VAL A 143 0.27 7.89 -10.46
CA VAL A 143 -1.13 8.32 -10.28
C VAL A 143 -1.20 9.79 -9.87
N GLU A 144 -1.66 10.65 -10.80
CA GLU A 144 -1.81 12.09 -10.57
C GLU A 144 -3.00 12.45 -9.67
N ASP A 145 -4.11 11.71 -9.80
CA ASP A 145 -5.35 11.95 -9.04
C ASP A 145 -5.82 10.69 -8.33
N THR A 146 -5.68 10.66 -7.01
CA THR A 146 -6.12 9.55 -6.16
C THR A 146 -7.64 9.32 -6.17
N TYR A 147 -8.42 10.23 -6.76
CA TYR A 147 -9.87 10.04 -6.95
C TYR A 147 -10.18 8.80 -7.79
N VAL A 148 -9.26 8.32 -8.64
CA VAL A 148 -9.45 7.05 -9.39
C VAL A 148 -9.75 5.85 -8.50
N PHE A 149 -9.29 5.89 -7.24
CA PHE A 149 -9.53 4.84 -6.25
C PHE A 149 -10.93 4.93 -5.60
N SER A 150 -11.70 6.00 -5.84
CA SER A 150 -13.06 6.14 -5.28
C SER A 150 -14.00 5.04 -5.75
N THR A 151 -13.77 4.49 -6.95
CA THR A 151 -14.53 3.38 -7.53
C THR A 151 -14.62 2.18 -6.59
N TRP A 152 -13.55 1.88 -5.84
CA TRP A 152 -13.56 0.76 -4.87
C TRP A 152 -14.53 0.96 -3.70
N PHE A 153 -14.96 2.21 -3.46
CA PHE A 153 -15.86 2.58 -2.37
C PHE A 153 -17.30 2.88 -2.86
N GLU A 154 -17.53 3.00 -4.17
CA GLU A 154 -18.83 3.32 -4.76
C GLU A 154 -19.79 2.14 -4.74
N THR A 155 -19.25 0.92 -4.90
CA THR A 155 -19.98 -0.33 -4.69
C THR A 155 -19.35 -1.04 -3.49
N PRO A 156 -20.00 -1.08 -2.31
CA PRO A 156 -19.48 -1.71 -1.11
C PRO A 156 -19.53 -3.23 -1.26
N PHE A 157 -18.75 -3.79 -2.16
CA PHE A 157 -18.40 -5.20 -2.15
C PHE A 157 -17.21 -5.35 -1.22
N GLY A 158 -17.51 -5.52 0.08
CA GLY A 158 -16.66 -6.40 0.86
C GLY A 158 -16.67 -7.80 0.21
N PRO A 159 -15.79 -8.73 0.63
CA PRO A 159 -16.04 -10.15 0.39
C PRO A 159 -17.53 -10.39 0.60
N GLU A 160 -18.21 -11.05 -0.35
CA GLU A 160 -19.62 -11.40 -0.17
C GLU A 160 -19.80 -11.80 1.29
N ASP A 161 -20.70 -11.10 1.99
CA ASP A 161 -21.28 -11.56 3.26
C ASP A 161 -21.88 -12.92 2.93
N THR A 162 -21.03 -13.94 2.92
CA THR A 162 -21.42 -15.31 2.87
C THR A 162 -22.09 -15.45 4.22
N ALA A 163 -23.42 -15.44 4.20
CA ALA A 163 -24.23 -15.58 5.39
C ALA A 163 -23.58 -16.66 6.25
N LEU A 164 -23.01 -16.27 7.38
CA LEU A 164 -22.81 -17.18 8.49
C LEU A 164 -24.21 -17.66 8.81
N GLU A 165 -24.57 -18.83 8.29
CA GLU A 165 -25.71 -19.60 8.75
C GLU A 165 -25.57 -19.70 10.27
N GLY A 166 -26.29 -18.83 10.98
CA GLY A 166 -26.55 -19.01 12.40
C GLY A 166 -27.34 -20.30 12.56
N PRO A 167 -27.07 -21.09 13.62
CA PRO A 167 -27.82 -22.32 13.82
C PRO A 167 -29.30 -21.97 14.10
N LEU A 168 -30.21 -22.55 13.32
CA LEU A 168 -31.61 -22.72 13.70
C LEU A 168 -31.75 -23.93 14.63
#